data_AF-A0AAE9PQ59-F1
#
_entry.id   AF-A0AAE9PQ59-F1
#
_cell.length_a   1.000
_cell.length_b   1.000
_cell.length_c   1.000
_cell.angle_alpha   90.00
_cell.angle_beta   90.00
_cell.angle_gamma   90.00
#
_symmetry.space_group_name_H-M   'P 1'
#
loop_
_entity.id
_entity.type
_entity.pdbx_description
1 polymer ?
#
loop_
_entity_poly.entity_id
_entity_poly.type
_entity_poly.pdbx_seq_one_letter_code
_entity_poly.pdbx_strand_id
1 'polypeptide(L)'
;MSNIPSMKQEKISTLQALFTVTSTVYAVGIVSLPRTIAEQTKTPDVWQGLLLASLLGIGVIFIHVKLCQRFPGKTFYEFNPVIAGKFIGQLINISFIVYCTMICSLVCRMMAEFLKGLALERTPIGMIIFPFLLLIGYLTWGGLHAMVRLVELFFL
;
A
#
# COMPACT_ATOMS: atom_id res chain seq x y z
N MET A 1 10.98 -35.78 -0.11
CA MET A 1 11.51 -35.13 1.11
C MET A 1 12.49 -34.03 0.69
N SER A 2 12.01 -32.81 0.50
CA SER A 2 12.86 -31.61 0.36
C SER A 2 12.33 -30.60 1.38
N ASN A 3 13.04 -30.50 2.51
CA ASN A 3 12.78 -29.52 3.56
C ASN A 3 12.98 -28.11 2.99
N ILE A 4 11.91 -27.51 2.50
CA ILE A 4 11.82 -26.05 2.37
C ILE A 4 11.74 -25.55 3.81
N PRO A 5 12.68 -24.74 4.30
CA PRO A 5 12.59 -24.19 5.65
C PRO A 5 11.27 -23.44 5.74
N SER A 6 10.40 -23.85 6.68
CA SER A 6 9.16 -23.13 6.94
C SER A 6 9.57 -21.72 7.29
N MET A 7 9.26 -20.76 6.41
CA MET A 7 9.43 -19.34 6.68
C MET A 7 8.78 -19.09 8.03
N LYS A 8 9.60 -18.82 9.05
CA LYS A 8 9.15 -18.50 10.40
C LYS A 8 8.14 -17.38 10.21
N GLN A 9 6.85 -17.65 10.47
CA GLN A 9 5.82 -16.62 10.35
C GLN A 9 6.25 -15.49 11.28
N GLU A 10 6.81 -14.42 10.71
CA GLU A 10 7.21 -13.23 11.45
C GLU A 10 5.92 -12.59 11.96
N LYS A 11 5.56 -12.93 13.21
CA LYS A 11 4.37 -12.41 13.85
C LYS A 11 4.67 -11.00 14.34
N ILE A 12 4.02 -10.03 13.72
CA ILE A 12 4.01 -8.64 14.17
C ILE A 12 2.92 -8.42 15.22
N SER A 13 3.15 -7.47 16.14
CA SER A 13 2.15 -7.10 17.16
C SER A 13 0.91 -6.46 16.51
N THR A 14 -0.26 -6.58 17.16
CA THR A 14 -1.50 -5.98 16.66
C THR A 14 -1.38 -4.46 16.47
N LEU A 15 -0.69 -3.77 17.39
CA LEU A 15 -0.43 -2.32 17.28
C LEU A 15 0.50 -1.99 16.11
N GLN A 16 1.56 -2.79 15.93
CA GLN A 16 2.47 -2.65 14.79
C GLN A 16 1.77 -2.87 13.45
N ALA A 17 0.88 -3.85 13.37
CA ALA A 17 0.04 -4.08 12.20
C ALA A 17 -0.91 -2.90 11.96
N LEU A 18 -1.52 -2.37 13.01
CA LEU A 18 -2.40 -1.20 12.92
C LEU A 18 -1.66 0.01 12.35
N PHE A 19 -0.50 0.37 12.90
CA PHE A 19 0.31 1.50 12.41
C PHE A 19 0.80 1.29 10.97
N THR A 20 1.18 0.07 10.61
CA THR A 20 1.61 -0.26 9.24
C THR A 20 0.46 -0.13 8.23
N VAL A 21 -0.74 -0.60 8.59
CA VAL A 21 -1.92 -0.48 7.72
C VAL A 21 -2.36 0.98 7.61
N THR A 22 -2.44 1.71 8.72
CA THR A 22 -2.86 3.12 8.68
C THR A 22 -1.88 3.98 7.90
N SER A 23 -0.57 3.86 8.14
CA SER A 23 0.46 4.61 7.39
C SER A 23 0.36 4.38 5.88
N THR A 24 0.08 3.15 5.45
CA THR A 24 -0.10 2.82 4.02
C THR A 24 -1.31 3.54 3.42
N VAL A 25 -2.40 3.69 4.18
CA VAL A 25 -3.61 4.41 3.75
C VAL A 25 -3.36 5.93 3.65
N TYR A 26 -2.58 6.48 4.58
CA TYR A 26 -2.27 7.93 4.62
C TYR A 26 -1.30 8.39 3.52
N ALA A 27 -0.44 7.50 2.99
CA ALA A 27 0.73 7.86 2.19
C ALA A 27 0.47 8.81 1.00
N VAL A 28 -0.64 8.62 0.27
CA VAL A 28 -0.98 9.48 -0.88
C VAL A 28 -2.47 9.76 -0.97
N GLY A 29 -3.31 8.79 -0.57
CA GLY A 29 -4.76 8.88 -0.74
C GLY A 29 -5.38 10.12 -0.08
N ILE A 30 -4.90 10.52 1.10
CA ILE A 30 -5.53 11.62 1.84
C ILE A 30 -5.32 13.00 1.21
N VAL A 31 -4.25 13.19 0.43
CA VAL A 31 -3.95 14.48 -0.20
C VAL A 31 -4.47 14.52 -1.64
N SER A 32 -4.37 13.42 -2.39
CA SER A 32 -4.79 13.39 -3.79
C SER A 32 -6.30 13.24 -3.97
N LEU A 33 -6.99 12.51 -3.08
CA LEU A 33 -8.44 12.26 -3.21
C LEU A 33 -9.27 13.54 -3.02
N PRO A 34 -9.08 14.35 -1.96
CA PRO A 34 -9.88 15.56 -1.78
C PRO A 34 -9.65 16.56 -2.91
N ARG A 35 -8.41 16.66 -3.41
CA ARG A 35 -8.07 17.51 -4.55
C ARG A 35 -8.82 17.10 -5.82
N THR A 36 -8.81 15.81 -6.15
CA THR A 36 -9.47 15.29 -7.34
C THR A 36 -10.99 15.48 -7.27
N ILE A 37 -11.58 15.23 -6.09
CA ILE A 37 -13.02 15.43 -5.87
C ILE A 37 -13.35 16.92 -5.94
N ALA A 38 -12.58 17.79 -5.28
CA ALA A 38 -12.82 19.23 -5.31
C ALA A 38 -12.73 19.82 -6.74
N GLU A 39 -11.76 19.38 -7.55
CA GLU A 39 -11.62 19.79 -8.95
C GLU A 39 -12.84 19.37 -9.81
N GLN A 40 -13.46 18.23 -9.51
CA GLN A 40 -14.62 17.73 -10.26
C GLN A 40 -15.96 18.31 -9.78
N THR A 41 -16.17 18.40 -8.46
CA THR A 41 -17.46 18.82 -7.91
C THR A 41 -17.65 20.34 -7.99
N LYS A 42 -16.57 21.13 -8.05
CA LYS A 42 -16.55 22.62 -8.09
C LYS A 42 -17.36 23.31 -6.97
N THR A 43 -17.89 22.54 -6.03
CA THR A 43 -18.66 22.98 -4.86
C THR A 43 -17.94 22.56 -3.59
N PRO A 44 -18.11 23.32 -2.49
CA PRO A 44 -17.49 23.01 -1.20
C PRO A 44 -18.05 21.74 -0.52
N ASP A 45 -19.08 21.08 -1.06
CA ASP A 45 -19.71 19.88 -0.50
C ASP A 45 -18.93 18.57 -0.73
N VAL A 46 -17.60 18.65 -0.80
CA VAL A 46 -16.68 17.51 -1.00
C VAL A 46 -16.80 16.48 0.13
N TRP A 47 -17.17 16.92 1.33
CA TRP A 47 -17.27 16.08 2.52
C TRP A 47 -18.30 14.94 2.39
N GLN A 48 -19.40 15.15 1.65
CA GLN A 48 -20.43 14.13 1.45
C GLN A 48 -19.91 12.98 0.58
N GLY A 49 -19.20 13.30 -0.50
CA GLY A 49 -18.56 12.31 -1.36
C GLY A 49 -17.51 11.49 -0.61
N LEU A 50 -16.73 12.16 0.25
CA LEU A 50 -15.73 11.49 1.08
C LEU A 50 -16.35 10.53 2.09
N LEU A 51 -17.47 10.91 2.72
CA LEU A 51 -18.20 10.02 3.64
C LEU A 51 -18.75 8.79 2.92
N LEU A 52 -19.34 8.97 1.74
CA LEU A 52 -19.89 7.84 0.97
C LEU A 52 -18.78 6.88 0.52
N ALA A 53 -17.65 7.42 0.03
CA ALA A 53 -16.48 6.62 -0.34
C ALA A 53 -15.92 5.84 0.86
N SER A 54 -15.86 6.47 2.03
CA SER A 54 -15.40 5.83 3.27
C SER A 54 -16.30 4.69 3.69
N LEU A 55 -17.63 4.87 3.61
CA LEU A 55 -18.60 3.83 3.96
C LEU A 55 -18.49 2.61 3.04
N LEU A 56 -18.34 2.84 1.73
CA LEU A 56 -18.09 1.76 0.77
C LEU A 56 -16.76 1.06 1.04
N GLY A 57 -15.72 1.82 1.39
CA GLY A 57 -14.41 1.29 1.76
C GLY A 57 -14.48 0.34 2.96
N ILE A 58 -15.24 0.69 4.01
CA ILE A 58 -15.47 -0.19 5.17
C ILE A 58 -16.11 -1.51 4.74
N GLY A 59 -17.10 -1.47 3.84
CA GLY A 59 -17.73 -2.68 3.30
C GLY A 59 -16.74 -3.60 2.59
N VAL A 60 -15.87 -3.04 1.74
CA VAL A 60 -14.82 -3.80 1.03
C VAL A 60 -13.81 -4.41 2.00
N ILE A 61 -13.38 -3.65 3.01
CA ILE A 61 -12.46 -4.14 4.06
C ILE A 61 -13.10 -5.29 4.83
N PHE A 62 -14.38 -5.19 5.17
CA PHE A 62 -15.09 -6.24 5.89
C PHE A 62 -15.12 -7.56 5.10
N ILE A 63 -15.36 -7.49 3.79
CA ILE A 63 -15.31 -8.66 2.90
C ILE A 63 -13.90 -9.26 2.88
N HIS A 64 -12.86 -8.43 2.76
CA HIS A 64 -11.47 -8.88 2.77
C HIS A 64 -11.11 -9.59 4.09
N VAL A 65 -11.46 -9.00 5.23
CA VAL A 65 -11.20 -9.60 6.55
C VAL A 65 -11.92 -10.95 6.69
N LYS A 66 -13.18 -11.04 6.26
CA LYS A 66 -13.93 -12.31 6.26
C LYS A 66 -13.28 -13.37 5.37
N LEU A 67 -12.72 -12.98 4.22
CA LEU A 67 -11.99 -13.88 3.34
C LEU A 67 -10.71 -14.40 3.99
N CYS A 68 -9.93 -13.52 4.62
CA CYS A 68 -8.72 -13.89 5.35
C CYS A 68 -9.01 -14.82 6.55
N GLN A 69 -10.12 -14.60 7.26
CA GLN A 69 -10.56 -15.49 8.34
C GLN A 69 -11.00 -16.88 7.83
N ARG A 70 -11.57 -16.94 6.62
CA ARG A 70 -12.03 -18.20 6.00
C ARG A 70 -10.88 -19.05 5.46
N PHE A 71 -9.77 -18.42 5.06
CA PHE A 71 -8.56 -19.10 4.56
C PHE A 71 -7.33 -18.79 5.44
N PRO A 72 -7.32 -19.25 6.71
CA PRO A 72 -6.23 -18.93 7.63
C PRO A 72 -4.91 -19.52 7.12
N GLY A 73 -3.85 -18.70 7.14
CA GLY A 73 -2.49 -19.12 6.78
C GLY A 73 -2.18 -19.13 5.28
N LYS A 74 -3.14 -18.78 4.42
CA LYS A 74 -2.88 -18.57 2.99
C LYS A 74 -2.69 -17.09 2.68
N THR A 75 -1.74 -16.79 1.81
CA THR A 75 -1.55 -15.42 1.30
C THR A 75 -2.64 -15.04 0.30
N PHE A 76 -2.80 -13.73 0.04
CA PHE A 76 -3.70 -13.21 -1.00
C PHE A 76 -3.55 -13.95 -2.34
N TYR A 77 -2.31 -14.20 -2.72
CA TYR A 77 -1.96 -14.90 -3.95
C TYR A 77 -2.35 -16.38 -3.95
N GLU A 78 -2.43 -17.02 -2.79
CA GLU A 78 -2.72 -18.45 -2.67
C GLU A 78 -4.21 -18.75 -2.54
N PHE A 79 -4.99 -17.88 -1.92
CA PHE A 79 -6.44 -18.11 -1.83
C PHE A 79 -7.20 -17.66 -3.09
N ASN A 80 -6.69 -16.68 -3.85
CA ASN A 80 -7.36 -16.21 -5.08
C ASN A 80 -7.61 -17.34 -6.12
N PRO A 81 -6.62 -18.21 -6.44
CA PRO A 81 -6.84 -19.37 -7.31
C PRO A 81 -7.79 -20.42 -6.74
N VAL A 82 -7.92 -20.50 -5.41
CA VAL A 82 -8.83 -21.44 -4.73
C VAL A 82 -10.28 -20.99 -4.84
N ILE A 83 -10.53 -19.67 -4.79
CA ILE A 83 -11.88 -19.11 -4.82
C ILE A 83 -12.38 -18.95 -6.27
N ALA A 84 -11.56 -18.38 -7.16
CA ALA A 84 -11.96 -18.03 -8.52
C ALA A 84 -11.55 -19.08 -9.58
N GLY A 85 -10.80 -20.11 -9.19
CA GLY A 85 -10.21 -21.10 -10.10
C GLY A 85 -8.81 -20.70 -10.59
N LYS A 86 -8.03 -21.69 -11.07
CA LYS A 86 -6.61 -21.53 -11.38
C LYS A 86 -6.32 -20.40 -12.39
N PHE A 87 -7.12 -20.31 -13.46
CA PHE A 87 -6.92 -19.32 -14.52
C PHE A 87 -7.31 -17.90 -14.09
N ILE A 88 -8.54 -17.73 -13.58
CA ILE A 88 -9.05 -16.41 -13.16
C ILE A 88 -8.27 -15.91 -11.93
N GLY A 89 -7.96 -16.78 -10.97
CA GLY A 89 -7.18 -16.41 -9.80
C GLY A 89 -5.74 -16.01 -10.13
N GLN A 90 -5.09 -16.66 -11.11
CA GLN A 90 -3.78 -16.20 -11.60
C GLN A 90 -3.88 -14.84 -12.28
N LEU A 91 -4.92 -14.58 -13.07
CA LEU A 91 -5.13 -13.27 -13.69
C LEU A 91 -5.33 -12.17 -12.64
N ILE A 92 -6.11 -12.42 -11.59
CA ILE A 92 -6.30 -11.49 -10.46
C ILE A 92 -4.96 -11.20 -9.79
N ASN A 93 -4.15 -12.23 -9.53
CA ASN A 93 -2.84 -12.08 -8.92
C ASN A 93 -1.89 -11.21 -9.76
N ILE A 94 -1.82 -11.46 -11.07
CA ILE A 94 -0.99 -10.67 -11.99
C ILE A 94 -1.49 -9.22 -12.05
N SER A 95 -2.80 -9.02 -12.17
CA SER A 95 -3.42 -7.69 -12.16
C SER A 95 -3.08 -6.92 -10.87
N PHE A 96 -3.13 -7.60 -9.73
CA PHE A 96 -2.77 -7.01 -8.44
C PHE A 96 -1.29 -6.62 -8.36
N ILE A 97 -0.37 -7.44 -8.89
CA ILE A 97 1.06 -7.09 -8.97
C ILE A 97 1.25 -5.83 -9.81
N VAL A 98 0.65 -5.78 -11.00
CA VAL A 98 0.72 -4.61 -11.88
C VAL A 98 0.16 -3.37 -11.19
N TYR A 99 -0.97 -3.50 -10.50
CA TYR A 99 -1.57 -2.43 -9.71
C TYR A 99 -0.61 -1.93 -8.62
N CYS A 100 -0.02 -2.83 -7.84
CA CYS A 100 0.97 -2.46 -6.82
C CYS A 100 2.19 -1.75 -7.42
N THR A 101 2.70 -2.22 -8.56
CA THR A 101 3.83 -1.57 -9.26
C THR A 101 3.46 -0.18 -9.76
N MET A 102 2.26 0.01 -10.34
CA MET A 102 1.77 1.31 -10.77
C MET A 102 1.65 2.29 -9.60
N ILE A 103 1.06 1.86 -8.48
CA ILE A 103 0.97 2.68 -7.27
C ILE A 103 2.36 3.02 -6.74
N CYS A 104 3.29 2.07 -6.68
CA CYS A 104 4.66 2.33 -6.23
C CYS A 104 5.37 3.38 -7.10
N SER A 105 5.24 3.28 -8.43
CA SER A 105 5.78 4.28 -9.35
C SER A 105 5.14 5.66 -9.15
N LEU A 106 3.84 5.71 -8.90
CA LEU A 106 3.11 6.95 -8.67
C LEU A 106 3.58 7.62 -7.35
N VAL A 107 3.68 6.85 -6.26
CA VAL A 107 4.16 7.34 -4.96
C VAL A 107 5.60 7.88 -5.08
N CYS A 108 6.49 7.15 -5.75
CA CYS A 108 7.87 7.61 -5.97
C CYS A 108 7.91 8.94 -6.73
N ARG A 109 7.06 9.10 -7.75
CA ARG A 109 6.97 10.34 -8.52
C ARG A 109 6.43 11.49 -7.68
N MET A 110 5.36 11.28 -6.92
CA MET A 110 4.80 12.31 -6.05
C MET A 110 5.80 12.77 -5.00
N MET A 111 6.53 11.84 -4.39
CA MET A 111 7.59 12.16 -3.43
C MET A 111 8.70 13.00 -4.07
N ALA A 112 9.13 12.66 -5.28
CA ALA A 112 10.16 13.42 -6.00
C ALA A 112 9.69 14.82 -6.40
N GLU A 113 8.43 14.97 -6.84
CA GLU A 113 7.82 16.27 -7.15
C GLU A 113 7.69 17.14 -5.88
N PHE A 114 7.31 16.54 -4.76
CA PHE A 114 7.24 17.20 -3.46
C PHE A 114 8.62 17.70 -3.00
N LEU A 115 9.66 16.86 -3.06
CA LEU A 115 11.01 17.25 -2.66
C LEU A 115 11.61 18.32 -3.58
N LYS A 116 11.31 18.24 -4.88
CA LYS A 116 11.69 19.28 -5.84
C LYS A 116 11.04 20.62 -5.50
N GLY A 117 9.75 20.62 -5.13
CA GLY A 117 9.01 21.82 -4.74
C GLY A 117 9.44 22.41 -3.40
N LEU A 118 9.98 21.61 -2.48
CA LEU A 118 10.42 22.08 -1.16
C LEU A 118 11.85 22.61 -1.12
N ALA A 119 12.80 21.93 -1.78
CA ALA A 119 14.22 22.19 -1.55
C ALA A 119 15.11 22.07 -2.80
N LEU A 120 14.70 21.31 -3.82
CA LEU A 120 15.56 20.95 -4.97
C LEU A 120 15.01 21.46 -6.31
N GLU A 121 14.57 22.71 -6.37
CA GLU A 121 13.87 23.29 -7.54
C GLU A 121 14.60 23.10 -8.88
N ARG A 122 15.95 23.18 -8.86
CA ARG A 122 16.82 23.08 -10.04
C ARG A 122 17.18 21.65 -10.44
N THR A 123 16.92 20.65 -9.59
CA THR A 123 17.37 19.27 -9.84
C THR A 123 16.34 18.53 -10.71
N PRO A 124 16.76 17.80 -11.76
CA PRO A 124 15.86 16.95 -12.53
C PRO A 124 15.31 15.81 -11.66
N ILE A 125 14.03 15.49 -11.85
CA ILE A 125 13.28 14.49 -11.07
C ILE A 125 13.98 13.12 -11.05
N GLY A 126 14.61 12.71 -12.16
CA GLY A 126 15.34 11.44 -12.22
C GLY A 126 16.49 11.32 -11.21
N MET A 127 17.21 12.41 -10.94
CA MET A 127 18.29 12.42 -9.93
C MET A 127 17.77 12.36 -8.49
N ILE A 128 16.51 12.75 -8.26
CA ILE A 128 15.87 12.66 -6.94
C ILE A 128 15.33 11.24 -6.71
N ILE A 129 14.75 10.62 -7.75
CA ILE A 129 14.18 9.27 -7.65
C ILE A 129 15.26 8.22 -7.39
N PHE A 130 16.45 8.36 -8.00
CA PHE A 130 17.53 7.37 -7.88
C PHE A 130 17.97 7.08 -6.43
N PRO A 131 18.36 8.06 -5.60
CA PRO A 131 18.70 7.81 -4.20
C PRO A 131 17.50 7.32 -3.38
N PHE A 132 16.29 7.74 -3.74
CA PHE A 132 15.07 7.27 -3.08
C PHE A 132 14.83 5.76 -3.33
N LEU A 133 15.04 5.29 -4.56
CA LEU A 133 14.98 3.87 -4.89
C LEU A 133 16.05 3.05 -4.17
N LEU A 134 17.27 3.58 -4.03
CA LEU A 134 18.34 2.92 -3.27
C LEU A 134 17.96 2.78 -1.78
N LEU A 135 17.37 3.83 -1.20
CA LEU A 135 16.91 3.80 0.19
C LEU A 135 15.78 2.79 0.41
N ILE A 136 14.80 2.73 -0.51
CA ILE A 136 13.73 1.72 -0.46
C ILE A 136 14.33 0.31 -0.59
N GLY A 137 15.27 0.11 -1.53
CA GLY A 137 15.97 -1.16 -1.72
C GLY A 137 16.69 -1.60 -0.44
N TYR A 138 17.42 -0.70 0.20
CA TYR A 138 18.07 -0.96 1.47
C TYR A 138 17.07 -1.33 2.58
N LEU A 139 15.95 -0.61 2.67
CA LEU A 139 14.90 -0.92 3.65
C LEU A 139 14.26 -2.29 3.40
N THR A 140 14.03 -2.66 2.14
CA THR A 140 13.46 -3.96 1.76
C THR A 140 14.38 -5.13 2.10
N TRP A 141 15.70 -4.91 2.07
CA TRP A 141 16.67 -5.92 2.49
C TRP A 141 16.56 -6.25 3.98
N GLY A 142 16.22 -5.26 4.82
CA GLY A 142 15.97 -5.46 6.25
C GLY A 142 14.73 -6.31 6.59
N GLY A 143 13.92 -6.67 5.60
CA GLY A 143 12.72 -7.49 5.77
C GLY A 143 11.55 -6.74 6.43
N LEU A 144 10.49 -7.49 6.76
CA LEU A 144 9.24 -6.94 7.29
C LEU A 144 9.45 -6.26 8.65
N HIS A 145 10.24 -6.85 9.53
CA HIS A 145 10.54 -6.30 10.86
C HIS A 145 11.28 -4.95 10.82
N ALA A 146 12.08 -4.68 9.78
CA ALA A 146 12.72 -3.38 9.60
C ALA A 146 11.71 -2.30 9.17
N MET A 147 10.82 -2.64 8.24
CA MET A 147 9.76 -1.74 7.79
C MET A 147 8.80 -1.38 8.92
N VAL A 148 8.34 -2.39 9.68
CA VAL A 148 7.38 -2.20 10.77
C VAL A 148 7.99 -1.35 11.89
N ARG A 149 9.25 -1.57 12.25
CA ARG A 149 9.94 -0.74 13.25
C ARG A 149 10.10 0.71 12.79
N LEU A 150 10.37 0.93 11.51
CA LEU A 150 10.47 2.27 10.94
C LEU A 150 9.13 3.00 11.05
N VAL A 151 8.02 2.34 10.69
CA VAL A 151 6.68 2.92 10.84
C VAL A 151 6.35 3.18 12.31
N GLU A 152 6.64 2.24 13.20
CA GLU A 152 6.42 2.40 14.64
C GLU A 152 7.17 3.60 15.21
N LEU A 153 8.42 3.83 14.78
CA LEU A 153 9.23 4.98 15.18
C LEU A 153 8.67 6.32 14.66
N PHE A 154 7.97 6.34 13.52
CA PHE A 154 7.32 7.57 13.04
C PHE A 154 6.02 7.91 13.80
N PHE A 155 5.38 6.92 14.42
CA PHE A 155 4.14 7.10 15.17
C PHE A 155 4.35 7.38 16.67
N LEU A 156 5.53 7.04 17.21
CA LEU A 156 5.98 7.36 18.56
C LEU A 156 6.57 8.77 18.63
#